data_AF-A0A455UKK5-F1
#
_entry.id   AF-A0A455UKK5-F1
#
_cell.length_a   1.000
_cell.length_b   1.000
_cell.length_c   1.000
_cell.angle_alpha   90.00
_cell.angle_beta   90.00
_cell.angle_gamma   90.00
#
_symmetry.space_group_name_H-M   'P 1'
#
loop_
_entity.id
_entity.type
_entity.pdbx_description
1 polymer ?
#
loop_
_entity_poly.entity_id
_entity_poly.type
_entity_poly.pdbx_seq_one_letter_code
_entity_poly.pdbx_strand_id
1 'polypeptide(L)'
;MFIWMGEILFRSGLADNMFRGLSPWLNRLPGRLLHTNIIGSGMFAAVCGSSAATCATVGKMTLPELERRGYDSNMAIGTLASASTLGLLIPPSIVLIVYGVVTEQSISRLFMAGIGPGLMILALFMSYLIVWALLKGNREGLTGEDESGMSFGEKLRNTWSLMPILLLIGGIIFSIYGGLASPTEAAAVGVVLSIVIARFNGHFDRAIFKSSLFAAVRTACMIAFIIAGRLS
;
A
#
# COMPACT_ATOMS: atom_id res chain seq x y z
N MET A 1 2.27 -11.69 12.76
CA MET A 1 1.30 -12.06 11.71
C MET A 1 1.14 -10.97 10.65
N PHE A 2 0.80 -9.71 10.99
CA PHE A 2 0.71 -8.62 9.99
C PHE A 2 1.98 -8.45 9.14
N ILE A 3 3.16 -8.52 9.75
CA ILE A 3 4.45 -8.47 9.03
C ILE A 3 4.55 -9.57 7.96
N TRP A 4 4.14 -10.81 8.32
CA TRP A 4 4.23 -11.95 7.41
C TRP A 4 3.19 -11.87 6.29
N MET A 5 1.96 -11.46 6.60
CA MET A 5 0.93 -11.16 5.61
C MET A 5 1.42 -10.15 4.57
N GLY A 6 2.02 -9.06 5.04
CA GLY A 6 2.63 -8.03 4.19
C GLY A 6 3.70 -8.60 3.25
N GLU A 7 4.57 -9.44 3.79
CA GLU A 7 5.66 -10.05 3.04
C GLU A 7 5.19 -11.11 2.02
N ILE A 8 4.09 -11.82 2.29
CA ILE A 8 3.46 -12.70 1.30
C ILE A 8 2.91 -11.88 0.14
N LEU A 9 2.20 -10.79 0.45
CA LEU A 9 1.56 -9.93 -0.55
C LEU A 9 2.57 -9.10 -1.34
N PHE A 10 3.72 -8.80 -0.74
CA PHE A 10 4.90 -8.26 -1.43
C PHE A 10 5.37 -9.13 -2.60
N ARG A 11 5.23 -10.46 -2.47
CA ARG A 11 5.75 -11.43 -3.45
C ARG A 11 4.67 -11.97 -4.40
N SER A 12 3.42 -11.53 -4.27
CA SER A 12 2.27 -12.12 -4.95
C SER A 12 1.84 -11.42 -6.25
N GLY A 13 2.62 -10.46 -6.75
CA GLY A 13 2.27 -9.65 -7.92
C GLY A 13 1.11 -8.67 -7.67
N LEU A 14 0.80 -8.36 -6.40
CA LEU A 14 -0.37 -7.55 -6.06
C LEU A 14 -0.29 -6.12 -6.60
N ALA A 15 0.92 -5.54 -6.66
CA ALA A 15 1.14 -4.20 -7.18
C ALA A 15 0.66 -4.04 -8.63
N ASP A 16 0.95 -5.03 -9.48
CA ASP A 16 0.52 -5.02 -10.88
C ASP A 16 -1.00 -4.95 -11.00
N ASN A 17 -1.71 -5.75 -10.20
CA ASN A 17 -3.16 -5.74 -10.13
C ASN A 17 -3.70 -4.40 -9.62
N MET A 18 -3.00 -3.76 -8.68
CA MET A 18 -3.37 -2.46 -8.14
C MET A 18 -3.29 -1.35 -9.18
N PHE A 19 -2.16 -1.24 -9.86
CA PHE A 19 -2.00 -0.23 -10.90
C PHE A 19 -2.98 -0.49 -12.06
N ARG A 20 -3.14 -1.73 -12.53
CA ARG A 20 -4.13 -2.06 -13.58
C ARG A 20 -5.54 -1.64 -13.20
N GLY A 21 -5.93 -1.82 -11.94
CA GLY A 21 -7.26 -1.42 -11.47
C GLY A 21 -7.42 0.07 -11.21
N LEU A 22 -6.35 0.77 -10.79
CA LEU A 22 -6.38 2.21 -10.49
C LEU A 22 -6.22 3.10 -11.72
N SER A 23 -5.29 2.75 -12.61
CA SER A 23 -4.92 3.55 -13.79
C SER A 23 -6.11 4.05 -14.60
N PRO A 24 -7.16 3.26 -14.89
CA PRO A 24 -8.28 3.71 -15.72
C PRO A 24 -9.13 4.83 -15.10
N TRP A 25 -9.15 4.94 -13.77
CA TRP A 25 -9.88 5.98 -13.04
C TRP A 25 -9.05 7.24 -12.87
N LEU A 26 -7.77 7.05 -12.56
CA LEU A 26 -6.86 8.16 -12.24
C LEU A 26 -6.39 8.90 -13.47
N ASN A 27 -6.44 8.28 -14.65
CA ASN A 27 -6.05 8.91 -15.90
C ASN A 27 -6.91 10.15 -16.26
N ARG A 28 -8.10 10.33 -15.65
CA ARG A 28 -8.95 11.52 -15.84
C ARG A 28 -8.60 12.70 -14.94
N LEU A 29 -7.79 12.48 -13.90
CA LEU A 29 -7.41 13.53 -12.96
C LEU A 29 -6.22 14.34 -13.50
N PRO A 30 -6.10 15.65 -13.19
CA PRO A 30 -4.88 16.40 -13.44
C PRO A 30 -3.70 15.73 -12.69
N GLY A 31 -2.62 15.42 -13.40
CA GLY A 31 -1.50 14.61 -12.88
C GLY A 31 -1.63 13.11 -13.20
N ARG A 32 -2.79 12.67 -13.68
CA ARG A 32 -3.03 11.39 -14.34
C ARG A 32 -2.50 10.20 -13.54
N LEU A 33 -1.63 9.38 -14.12
CA LEU A 33 -1.13 8.15 -13.50
C LEU A 33 -0.17 8.40 -12.33
N LEU A 34 0.31 9.63 -12.08
CA LEU A 34 1.10 9.93 -10.87
C LEU A 34 0.29 9.68 -9.59
N HIS A 35 -1.04 9.81 -9.65
CA HIS A 35 -1.93 9.47 -8.54
C HIS A 35 -1.90 7.97 -8.19
N THR A 36 -1.48 7.10 -9.12
CA THR A 36 -1.32 5.67 -8.84
C THR A 36 -0.21 5.43 -7.82
N ASN A 37 0.84 6.27 -7.77
CA ASN A 37 1.86 6.19 -6.73
C ASN A 37 1.26 6.50 -5.36
N ILE A 38 0.38 7.50 -5.28
CA ILE A 38 -0.19 7.94 -4.01
C ILE A 38 -1.19 6.93 -3.48
N ILE A 39 -2.21 6.59 -4.28
CA ILE A 39 -3.27 5.67 -3.87
C ILE A 39 -2.74 4.24 -3.80
N GLY A 40 -1.90 3.84 -4.76
CA GLY A 40 -1.24 2.53 -4.76
C GLY A 40 -0.37 2.34 -3.53
N SER A 41 0.46 3.32 -3.18
CA SER A 41 1.25 3.25 -1.94
C SER A 41 0.38 3.26 -0.70
N GLY A 42 -0.70 4.04 -0.65
CA GLY A 42 -1.64 4.05 0.48
C GLY A 42 -2.35 2.71 0.69
N MET A 43 -2.86 2.09 -0.38
CA MET A 43 -3.48 0.77 -0.32
C MET A 43 -2.44 -0.31 0.03
N PHE A 44 -1.25 -0.25 -0.53
CA PHE A 44 -0.20 -1.24 -0.25
C PHE A 44 0.36 -1.09 1.16
N ALA A 45 0.48 0.14 1.65
CA ALA A 45 0.76 0.48 3.04
C ALA A 45 -0.24 -0.16 3.99
N ALA A 46 -1.54 -0.08 3.69
CA ALA A 46 -2.60 -0.75 4.44
C ALA A 46 -2.51 -2.29 4.42
N VAL A 47 -1.62 -2.87 3.62
CA VAL A 47 -1.41 -4.32 3.59
C VAL A 47 -0.12 -4.71 4.28
N CYS A 48 1.00 -4.09 3.91
CA CYS A 48 2.31 -4.49 4.40
C CYS A 48 2.75 -3.77 5.67
N GLY A 49 2.12 -2.63 5.99
CA GLY A 49 2.45 -1.81 7.16
C GLY A 49 3.90 -1.30 7.20
N SER A 50 4.61 -1.33 6.07
CA SER A 50 6.04 -1.02 5.94
C SER A 50 6.30 -0.05 4.80
N SER A 51 6.78 1.15 5.13
CA SER A 51 7.10 2.18 4.12
C SER A 51 8.21 1.75 3.15
N ALA A 52 9.25 1.07 3.64
CA ALA A 52 10.35 0.59 2.80
C ALA A 52 9.86 -0.50 1.82
N ALA A 53 9.03 -1.43 2.30
CA ALA A 53 8.46 -2.47 1.45
C ALA A 53 7.52 -1.85 0.40
N THR A 54 6.64 -0.92 0.79
CA THR A 54 5.76 -0.18 -0.13
C THR A 54 6.56 0.51 -1.23
N CYS A 55 7.59 1.28 -0.86
CA CYS A 55 8.42 2.00 -1.83
C CYS A 55 9.10 1.03 -2.82
N ALA A 56 9.64 -0.09 -2.32
CA ALA A 56 10.32 -1.07 -3.15
C ALA A 56 9.36 -1.79 -4.12
N THR A 57 8.15 -2.15 -3.67
CA THR A 57 7.16 -2.85 -4.52
C THR A 57 6.53 -1.93 -5.53
N VAL A 58 5.92 -0.84 -5.04
CA VAL A 58 5.20 0.10 -5.89
C VAL A 58 6.18 0.77 -6.84
N GLY A 59 7.38 1.12 -6.39
CA GLY A 59 8.41 1.75 -7.23
C GLY A 59 8.90 0.87 -8.37
N LYS A 60 9.19 -0.41 -8.11
CA LYS A 60 9.58 -1.37 -9.16
C LYS A 60 8.57 -1.49 -10.28
N MET A 61 7.30 -1.26 -9.95
CA MET A 61 6.19 -1.40 -10.86
C MET A 61 5.85 -0.08 -11.58
N THR A 62 5.81 1.01 -10.83
CA THR A 62 5.29 2.30 -11.29
C THR A 62 6.34 3.17 -11.97
N LEU A 63 7.58 3.19 -11.48
CA LEU A 63 8.60 4.08 -12.04
C LEU A 63 8.95 3.75 -13.50
N PRO A 64 9.21 2.48 -13.88
CA PRO A 64 9.48 2.15 -15.28
C PRO A 64 8.29 2.41 -16.19
N GLU A 65 7.07 2.23 -15.67
CA GLU A 65 5.83 2.43 -16.41
C GLU A 65 5.54 3.91 -16.66
N LEU A 66 5.74 4.76 -15.65
CA LEU A 66 5.59 6.21 -15.76
C LEU A 66 6.67 6.80 -16.67
N GLU A 67 7.92 6.36 -16.54
CA GLU A 67 9.02 6.79 -17.41
C GLU A 67 8.72 6.44 -18.88
N ARG A 68 8.28 5.21 -19.15
CA ARG A 68 7.89 4.78 -20.52
C ARG A 68 6.78 5.63 -21.12
N ARG A 69 5.86 6.14 -20.29
CA ARG A 69 4.74 7.00 -20.71
C ARG A 69 5.08 8.49 -20.71
N GLY A 70 6.35 8.86 -20.56
CA GLY A 70 6.82 10.23 -20.66
C GLY A 70 6.49 11.12 -19.46
N TYR A 71 6.29 10.53 -18.27
CA TYR A 71 6.11 11.31 -17.05
C TYR A 71 7.46 11.82 -16.53
N ASP A 72 7.45 13.01 -15.90
CA ASP A 72 8.63 13.56 -15.23
C ASP A 72 9.15 12.62 -14.13
N SER A 73 10.40 12.18 -14.27
CA SER A 73 11.03 11.23 -13.35
C SER A 73 11.13 11.79 -11.92
N ASN A 74 11.40 13.09 -11.77
CA ASN A 74 11.52 13.72 -10.45
C ASN A 74 10.18 13.70 -9.71
N MET A 75 9.09 14.02 -10.40
CA MET A 75 7.75 13.96 -9.82
C MET A 75 7.29 12.53 -9.56
N ALA A 76 7.61 11.58 -10.45
CA ALA A 76 7.33 10.16 -10.23
C ALA A 76 8.02 9.63 -8.96
N ILE A 77 9.30 9.94 -8.78
CA ILE A 77 10.08 9.54 -7.58
C ILE A 77 9.55 10.29 -6.35
N GLY A 78 9.31 11.59 -6.45
CA GLY A 78 8.83 12.42 -5.34
C GLY A 78 7.48 11.98 -4.81
N THR A 79 6.53 11.67 -5.70
CA THR A 79 5.20 11.15 -5.33
C THR A 79 5.29 9.78 -4.69
N LEU A 80 6.11 8.87 -5.23
CA LEU A 80 6.34 7.54 -4.66
C LEU A 80 6.97 7.61 -3.27
N ALA A 81 8.06 8.37 -3.12
CA ALA A 81 8.80 8.49 -1.87
C ALA A 81 7.92 9.09 -0.77
N SER A 82 7.20 10.17 -1.10
CA SER A 82 6.29 10.83 -0.16
C SER A 82 5.13 9.91 0.23
N ALA A 83 4.46 9.28 -0.75
CA ALA A 83 3.30 8.43 -0.47
C ALA A 83 3.66 7.14 0.27
N SER A 84 4.87 6.60 0.10
CA SER A 84 5.32 5.41 0.83
C SER A 84 5.38 5.65 2.34
N THR A 85 5.52 6.90 2.79
CA THR A 85 5.46 7.26 4.22
C THR A 85 4.08 7.03 4.84
N LEU A 86 3.02 6.92 4.03
CA LEU A 86 1.68 6.58 4.52
C LEU A 86 1.62 5.20 5.21
N GLY A 87 2.59 4.31 4.93
CA GLY A 87 2.80 3.05 5.67
C GLY A 87 3.00 3.20 7.17
N LEU A 88 3.40 4.39 7.63
CA LEU A 88 3.55 4.70 9.04
C LEU A 88 2.21 4.94 9.75
N LEU A 89 1.18 5.35 9.00
CA LEU A 89 -0.07 5.88 9.57
C LEU A 89 -1.30 5.07 9.17
N ILE A 90 -1.37 4.58 7.92
CA ILE A 90 -2.55 3.85 7.42
C ILE A 90 -2.55 2.44 8.02
N PRO A 91 -3.58 2.06 8.79
CA PRO A 91 -3.65 0.73 9.39
C PRO A 91 -3.91 -0.38 8.37
N PRO A 92 -3.46 -1.62 8.65
CA PRO A 92 -2.47 -2.04 9.67
C PRO A 92 -1.06 -1.47 9.42
N SER A 93 -0.46 -0.84 10.45
CA SER A 93 0.90 -0.29 10.39
C SER A 93 1.82 -0.94 11.41
N ILE A 94 3.01 -1.38 10.97
CA ILE A 94 4.02 -1.99 11.86
C ILE A 94 4.49 -0.95 12.89
N VAL A 95 4.65 0.31 12.48
CA VAL A 95 5.13 1.37 13.38
C VAL A 95 4.14 1.67 14.50
N LEU A 96 2.84 1.73 14.19
CA LEU A 96 1.81 1.88 15.22
C LEU A 96 1.75 0.67 16.17
N ILE A 97 2.00 -0.54 15.67
CA ILE A 97 2.09 -1.74 16.53
C ILE A 97 3.28 -1.61 17.49
N VAL A 98 4.48 -1.31 16.98
CA VAL A 98 5.67 -1.14 17.83
C VAL A 98 5.45 -0.04 18.85
N TYR A 99 4.92 1.12 18.42
CA TYR A 99 4.59 2.21 19.32
C TYR A 99 3.59 1.79 20.40
N GLY A 100 2.52 1.07 20.03
CA GLY A 100 1.53 0.56 20.97
C GLY A 100 2.11 -0.39 22.00
N VAL A 101 3.01 -1.29 21.58
CA VAL A 101 3.71 -2.20 22.50
C VAL A 101 4.63 -1.43 23.46
N VAL A 102 5.41 -0.46 22.95
CA VAL A 102 6.36 0.31 23.77
C VAL A 102 5.65 1.25 24.75
N THR A 103 4.49 1.78 24.37
CA THR A 103 3.71 2.73 25.19
C THR A 103 2.57 2.07 25.97
N GLU A 104 2.46 0.74 25.89
CA GLU A 104 1.38 -0.07 26.47
C GLU A 104 -0.02 0.45 26.09
N GLN A 105 -0.13 1.04 24.90
CA GLN A 105 -1.37 1.54 24.34
C GLN A 105 -2.09 0.45 23.55
N SER A 106 -3.42 0.57 23.51
CA SER A 106 -4.25 -0.31 22.71
C SER A 106 -3.98 -0.11 21.22
N ILE A 107 -3.52 -1.19 20.55
CA ILE A 107 -3.22 -1.20 19.10
C ILE A 107 -4.48 -0.84 18.29
N SER A 108 -5.66 -1.34 18.68
CA SER A 108 -6.91 -1.00 18.00
C SER A 108 -7.19 0.50 18.10
N ARG A 109 -7.03 1.13 19.27
CA ARG A 109 -7.18 2.59 19.41
C ARG A 109 -6.18 3.38 18.57
N LEU A 110 -4.92 2.94 18.52
CA LEU A 110 -3.91 3.56 17.67
C LEU A 110 -4.24 3.45 16.18
N PHE A 111 -4.77 2.30 15.74
CA PHE A 111 -5.24 2.14 14.37
C PHE A 111 -6.39 3.11 14.07
N MET A 112 -7.38 3.23 14.95
CA MET A 112 -8.48 4.19 14.77
C MET A 112 -7.97 5.63 14.68
N ALA A 113 -7.03 5.99 15.56
CA ALA A 113 -6.42 7.32 15.59
C ALA A 113 -5.59 7.60 14.33
N GLY A 114 -4.99 6.58 13.70
CA GLY A 114 -4.15 6.71 12.51
C GLY A 114 -4.92 6.98 11.21
N ILE A 115 -6.19 6.57 11.10
CA ILE A 115 -7.00 6.74 9.88
C ILE A 115 -7.14 8.21 9.50
N GLY A 116 -7.54 9.07 10.45
CA GLY A 116 -7.77 10.49 10.20
C GLY A 116 -6.55 11.19 9.60
N PRO A 117 -5.39 11.15 10.30
CA PRO A 117 -4.13 11.68 9.78
C PRO A 117 -3.69 11.02 8.48
N GLY A 118 -3.84 9.71 8.34
CA GLY A 118 -3.45 8.97 7.12
C GLY A 118 -4.23 9.42 5.89
N LEU A 119 -5.56 9.52 5.99
CA LEU A 119 -6.42 10.01 4.92
C LEU A 119 -6.19 11.50 4.63
N MET A 120 -5.95 12.30 5.66
CA MET A 120 -5.63 13.72 5.51
C MET A 120 -4.33 13.90 4.69
N ILE A 121 -3.26 13.20 5.03
CA ILE A 121 -1.99 13.29 4.28
C ILE A 121 -2.15 12.75 2.87
N LEU A 122 -2.88 11.65 2.68
CA LEU A 122 -3.19 11.12 1.35
C LEU A 122 -3.92 12.17 0.50
N ALA A 123 -4.95 12.83 1.05
CA ALA A 123 -5.67 13.91 0.37
C ALA A 123 -4.76 15.11 0.06
N LEU A 124 -3.88 15.48 0.99
CA LEU A 124 -2.90 16.56 0.78
C LEU A 124 -1.95 16.24 -0.38
N PHE A 125 -1.39 15.02 -0.44
CA PHE A 125 -0.53 14.61 -1.56
C PHE A 125 -1.27 14.62 -2.90
N MET A 126 -2.49 14.11 -2.94
CA MET A 126 -3.33 14.15 -4.14
C MET A 126 -3.62 15.60 -4.57
N SER A 127 -3.98 16.47 -3.63
CA SER A 127 -4.29 17.87 -3.91
C SER A 127 -3.07 18.64 -4.40
N TYR A 128 -1.90 18.43 -3.78
CA TYR A 128 -0.63 19.01 -4.22
C TYR A 128 -0.31 18.61 -5.65
N LEU A 129 -0.46 17.33 -5.98
CA LEU A 129 -0.21 16.82 -7.32
C LEU A 129 -1.18 17.40 -8.36
N ILE A 130 -2.46 17.57 -8.01
CA ILE A 130 -3.45 18.25 -8.87
C ILE A 130 -3.03 19.70 -9.14
N VAL A 131 -2.67 20.45 -8.08
CA VAL A 131 -2.25 21.85 -8.20
C VAL A 131 -1.00 21.96 -9.07
N TRP A 132 0.01 21.12 -8.83
CA TRP A 132 1.23 21.08 -9.64
C TRP A 132 0.93 20.76 -11.12
N ALA A 133 0.06 19.78 -11.37
CA ALA A 133 -0.29 19.38 -12.73
C ALA A 133 -1.05 20.49 -13.48
N LEU A 134 -1.94 21.21 -12.82
CA LEU A 134 -2.69 22.32 -13.42
C LEU A 134 -1.82 23.55 -13.70
N LEU A 135 -0.88 23.86 -12.80
CA LEU A 135 -0.01 25.04 -12.93
C LEU A 135 1.15 24.84 -13.90
N LYS A 136 1.78 23.66 -13.87
CA LYS A 136 3.03 23.38 -14.58
C LYS A 136 2.95 22.10 -15.40
N GLY A 137 2.60 20.98 -14.76
CA GLY A 137 2.78 19.64 -15.34
C GLY A 137 2.09 19.44 -16.70
N ASN A 138 0.81 19.79 -16.80
CA ASN A 138 0.04 19.62 -18.05
C ASN A 138 0.50 20.58 -19.16
N ARG A 139 0.96 21.79 -18.80
CA ARG A 139 1.41 22.80 -19.77
C ARG A 139 2.75 22.44 -20.39
N GLU A 140 3.63 21.84 -19.61
CA GLU A 140 4.97 21.42 -20.01
C GLU A 140 5.02 19.98 -20.53
N GLY A 141 3.88 19.28 -20.62
CA GLY A 141 3.82 17.89 -21.09
C GLY A 141 4.42 16.85 -20.13
N LEU A 142 4.58 17.18 -18.85
CA LEU A 142 5.27 16.36 -17.84
C LEU A 142 4.38 15.26 -17.23
N THR A 143 3.11 15.19 -17.62
CA THR A 143 2.11 14.27 -17.06
C THR A 143 1.78 13.11 -17.99
N GLY A 144 2.59 12.86 -19.03
CA GLY A 144 2.31 11.85 -20.05
C GLY A 144 1.05 12.13 -20.88
N GLU A 145 0.78 11.24 -21.84
CA GLU A 145 -0.33 11.40 -22.81
C GLU A 145 -1.69 10.96 -22.28
N ASP A 146 -2.75 11.42 -22.97
CA ASP A 146 -4.12 11.07 -22.65
C ASP A 146 -4.57 9.71 -23.18
N GLU A 147 -4.44 8.69 -22.34
CA GLU A 147 -4.93 7.35 -22.65
C GLU A 147 -6.35 7.06 -22.12
N SER A 148 -7.22 8.08 -21.96
CA SER A 148 -8.54 7.91 -21.31
C SER A 148 -9.58 7.13 -22.13
N GLY A 149 -9.19 6.62 -23.31
CA GLY A 149 -10.02 5.93 -24.31
C GLY A 149 -10.56 4.55 -23.94
N MET A 150 -10.28 4.02 -22.76
CA MET A 150 -10.85 2.73 -22.31
C MET A 150 -12.38 2.81 -22.14
N SER A 151 -13.09 1.78 -22.63
CA SER A 151 -14.54 1.66 -22.45
C SER A 151 -14.90 1.47 -20.98
N PHE A 152 -16.06 1.98 -20.54
CA PHE A 152 -16.51 1.85 -19.15
C PHE A 152 -16.57 0.39 -18.68
N GLY A 153 -16.94 -0.55 -19.56
CA GLY A 153 -16.93 -1.98 -19.24
C GLY A 153 -15.54 -2.53 -18.97
N GLU A 154 -14.51 -2.07 -19.70
CA GLU A 154 -13.12 -2.46 -19.48
C GLU A 154 -12.56 -1.85 -18.19
N LYS A 155 -12.94 -0.60 -17.88
CA LYS A 155 -12.60 0.05 -16.60
C LYS A 155 -13.14 -0.76 -15.43
N LEU A 156 -14.40 -1.17 -15.50
CA LEU A 156 -15.03 -1.97 -14.45
C LEU A 156 -14.36 -3.35 -14.31
N ARG A 157 -14.06 -4.02 -15.43
CA ARG A 157 -13.35 -5.30 -15.42
C ARG A 157 -11.96 -5.18 -14.79
N ASN A 158 -11.21 -4.13 -15.13
CA ASN A 158 -9.89 -3.89 -14.54
C ASN A 158 -10.00 -3.54 -13.05
N THR A 159 -11.06 -2.85 -12.63
CA THR A 159 -11.30 -2.56 -11.20
C THR A 159 -11.50 -3.84 -10.38
N TRP A 160 -12.00 -4.90 -11.00
CA TRP A 160 -12.18 -6.19 -10.33
C TRP A 160 -10.86 -6.81 -9.84
N SER A 161 -9.72 -6.44 -10.43
CA SER A 161 -8.40 -6.87 -9.92
C SER A 161 -8.05 -6.26 -8.55
N LEU A 162 -8.74 -5.19 -8.14
CA LEU A 162 -8.59 -4.57 -6.82
C LEU A 162 -9.42 -5.27 -5.73
N MET A 163 -10.42 -6.08 -6.11
CA MET A 163 -11.31 -6.70 -5.13
C MET A 163 -10.57 -7.52 -4.07
N PRO A 164 -9.57 -8.37 -4.39
CA PRO A 164 -8.87 -9.14 -3.38
C PRO A 164 -8.19 -8.28 -2.31
N ILE A 165 -7.53 -7.18 -2.72
CA ILE A 165 -6.85 -6.29 -1.78
C ILE A 165 -7.84 -5.47 -0.96
N LEU A 166 -8.89 -4.94 -1.60
CA LEU A 166 -9.92 -4.16 -0.92
C LEU A 166 -10.71 -5.01 0.08
N LEU A 167 -11.02 -6.27 -0.26
CA LEU A 167 -11.66 -7.21 0.66
C LEU A 167 -10.74 -7.56 1.83
N LEU A 168 -9.44 -7.72 1.60
CA LEU A 168 -8.48 -7.99 2.68
C LEU A 168 -8.34 -6.80 3.62
N ILE A 169 -8.09 -5.60 3.10
CA ILE A 169 -7.98 -4.37 3.90
C ILE A 169 -9.30 -4.10 4.62
N GLY A 170 -10.41 -4.11 3.87
CA GLY A 170 -11.75 -3.86 4.38
C GLY A 170 -12.16 -4.89 5.42
N GLY A 171 -11.87 -6.17 5.24
CA GLY A 171 -12.16 -7.23 6.21
C GLY A 171 -11.36 -7.09 7.50
N ILE A 172 -10.07 -6.71 7.42
CA ILE A 172 -9.23 -6.46 8.59
C ILE A 172 -9.74 -5.24 9.36
N ILE A 173 -9.99 -4.13 8.67
CA ILE A 173 -10.51 -2.91 9.30
C ILE A 173 -11.90 -3.19 9.88
N PHE A 174 -12.82 -3.77 9.11
CA PHE A 174 -14.17 -4.06 9.58
C PHE A 174 -14.18 -4.99 10.80
N SER A 175 -13.36 -6.05 10.81
CA SER A 175 -13.30 -6.98 11.95
C SER A 175 -12.75 -6.36 13.23
N ILE A 176 -11.70 -5.54 13.12
CA ILE A 176 -11.10 -4.86 14.28
C ILE A 176 -12.04 -3.78 14.83
N TYR A 177 -12.69 -3.01 13.95
CA TYR A 177 -13.50 -1.85 14.34
C TYR A 177 -14.92 -2.24 14.74
N GLY A 178 -15.48 -3.27 14.10
CA GLY A 178 -16.75 -3.87 14.50
C GLY A 178 -16.67 -4.65 15.82
N GLY A 179 -15.49 -4.74 16.45
CA GLY A 179 -15.26 -5.51 17.67
C GLY A 179 -15.42 -7.02 17.47
N LEU A 180 -15.42 -7.49 16.22
CA LEU A 180 -15.62 -8.89 15.85
C LEU A 180 -14.37 -9.74 16.10
N ALA A 181 -13.19 -9.12 16.01
CA ALA A 181 -11.91 -9.78 16.20
C ALA A 181 -10.89 -8.83 16.84
N SER A 182 -10.02 -9.36 17.69
CA SER A 182 -8.82 -8.66 18.14
C SER A 182 -7.85 -8.42 16.97
N PRO A 183 -6.93 -7.43 17.07
CA PRO A 183 -5.91 -7.23 16.04
C PRO A 183 -5.08 -8.48 15.73
N THR A 184 -4.85 -9.34 16.74
CA THR A 184 -4.10 -10.59 16.56
C THR A 184 -4.89 -11.62 15.76
N GLU A 185 -6.18 -11.78 16.03
CA GLU A 185 -7.07 -12.67 15.28
C GLU A 185 -7.26 -12.18 13.84
N ALA A 186 -7.49 -10.89 13.66
CA ALA A 186 -7.57 -10.27 12.34
C ALA A 186 -6.28 -10.49 11.53
N ALA A 187 -5.11 -10.41 12.17
CA ALA A 187 -3.84 -10.69 11.53
C ALA A 187 -3.70 -12.16 11.10
N ALA A 188 -4.17 -13.10 11.92
CA ALA A 188 -4.13 -14.53 11.59
C ALA A 188 -5.01 -14.84 10.38
N VAL A 189 -6.25 -14.32 10.36
CA VAL A 189 -7.15 -14.42 9.20
C VAL A 189 -6.54 -13.76 7.97
N GLY A 190 -5.94 -12.58 8.14
CA GLY A 190 -5.23 -11.86 7.07
C GLY A 190 -4.09 -12.67 6.44
N VAL A 191 -3.30 -13.40 7.23
CA VAL A 191 -2.26 -14.32 6.71
C VAL A 191 -2.90 -15.42 5.85
N VAL A 192 -3.95 -16.07 6.33
CA VAL A 192 -4.64 -17.13 5.57
C VAL A 192 -5.17 -16.57 4.24
N LEU A 193 -5.84 -15.41 4.28
CA LEU A 193 -6.33 -14.74 3.07
C LEU A 193 -5.19 -14.36 2.12
N SER A 194 -4.06 -13.88 2.65
CA SER A 194 -2.90 -13.52 1.81
C SER A 194 -2.32 -14.71 1.06
N ILE A 195 -2.28 -15.88 1.68
CA ILE A 195 -1.83 -17.13 1.06
C ILE A 195 -2.80 -17.52 -0.06
N VAL A 196 -4.11 -17.44 0.20
CA VAL A 196 -5.16 -17.72 -0.78
C VAL A 196 -5.04 -16.79 -1.99
N ILE A 197 -4.90 -15.48 -1.76
CA ILE A 197 -4.71 -14.48 -2.82
C ILE A 197 -3.43 -14.76 -3.61
N ALA A 198 -2.31 -15.03 -2.94
CA ALA A 198 -1.05 -15.34 -3.60
C ALA A 198 -1.14 -16.61 -4.47
N ARG A 199 -1.89 -17.62 -4.00
CA ARG A 199 -2.11 -18.87 -4.74
C ARG A 199 -2.97 -18.67 -5.98
N PHE A 200 -4.01 -17.84 -5.90
CA PHE A 200 -4.85 -17.48 -7.04
C PHE A 200 -4.12 -16.62 -8.07
N ASN A 201 -3.22 -15.74 -7.63
CA ASN A 201 -2.36 -14.99 -8.53
C ASN A 201 -1.29 -15.86 -9.22
N GLY A 202 -1.14 -17.13 -8.85
CA GLY A 202 -0.10 -18.01 -9.40
C GLY A 202 1.31 -17.77 -8.85
N HIS A 203 1.43 -16.93 -7.82
CA HIS A 203 2.70 -16.49 -7.23
C HIS A 203 2.91 -17.09 -5.84
N PHE A 204 2.47 -18.33 -5.60
CA PHE A 204 2.69 -19.00 -4.32
C PHE A 204 3.35 -20.36 -4.50
N ASP A 205 4.61 -20.43 -4.08
CA ASP A 205 5.40 -21.66 -4.03
C ASP A 205 6.09 -21.82 -2.65
N ARG A 206 6.78 -22.96 -2.47
CA ARG A 206 7.53 -23.23 -1.23
C ARG A 206 8.66 -22.20 -1.00
N ALA A 207 9.19 -21.57 -2.04
CA ALA A 207 10.26 -20.58 -1.94
C ALA A 207 9.75 -19.24 -1.39
N ILE A 208 8.59 -18.77 -1.86
CA ILE A 208 7.88 -17.58 -1.38
C ILE A 208 7.43 -17.78 0.06
N PHE A 209 6.91 -18.95 0.41
CA PHE A 209 6.57 -19.26 1.81
C PHE A 209 7.81 -19.15 2.73
N LYS A 210 8.91 -19.83 2.39
CA LYS A 210 10.13 -19.80 3.22
C LYS A 210 10.73 -18.39 3.28
N SER A 211 10.90 -17.73 2.14
CA SER A 211 11.51 -16.40 2.07
C SER A 211 10.68 -15.35 2.81
N SER A 212 9.35 -15.39 2.67
CA SER A 212 8.46 -14.47 3.40
C SER A 212 8.48 -14.70 4.91
N LEU A 213 8.52 -15.96 5.34
CA LEU A 213 8.63 -16.29 6.76
C LEU A 213 9.97 -15.80 7.34
N PHE A 214 11.09 -16.03 6.65
CA PHE A 214 12.42 -15.55 7.08
C PHE A 214 12.49 -14.04 7.18
N ALA A 215 11.93 -13.31 6.20
CA ALA A 215 11.88 -11.85 6.23
C ALA A 215 10.98 -11.32 7.36
N ALA A 216 9.85 -11.98 7.62
CA ALA A 216 8.98 -11.64 8.74
C ALA A 216 9.67 -11.87 10.10
N VAL A 217 10.35 -13.00 10.28
CA VAL A 217 11.12 -13.32 11.49
C VAL A 217 12.26 -12.31 11.68
N ARG A 218 13.01 -11.98 10.63
CA ARG A 218 14.07 -10.97 10.72
C ARG A 218 13.54 -9.63 11.20
N THR A 219 12.43 -9.16 10.62
CA THR A 219 11.80 -7.89 11.01
C THR A 219 11.30 -7.95 12.46
N ALA A 220 10.68 -9.07 12.86
CA ALA A 220 10.24 -9.27 14.24
C ALA A 220 11.42 -9.28 15.23
N CYS A 221 12.53 -9.95 14.90
CA CYS A 221 13.74 -9.96 15.72
C CYS A 221 14.36 -8.56 15.83
N MET A 222 14.44 -7.79 14.74
CA MET A 222 14.93 -6.41 14.77
C MET A 222 14.10 -5.55 15.73
N ILE A 223 12.76 -5.66 15.67
CA ILE A 223 11.85 -4.96 16.57
C ILE A 223 12.07 -5.42 18.03
N ALA A 224 12.17 -6.73 18.26
CA ALA A 224 12.41 -7.28 19.60
C ALA A 224 13.72 -6.77 20.20
N PHE A 225 14.79 -6.69 19.41
CA PHE A 225 16.07 -6.13 19.85
C PHE A 225 16.00 -4.63 20.14
N ILE A 226 15.28 -3.84 19.33
CA ILE A 226 15.09 -2.41 19.58
C ILE A 226 14.35 -2.19 20.91
N ILE A 227 13.33 -3.01 21.19
CA ILE A 227 12.58 -2.94 22.45
C ILE A 227 13.44 -3.41 23.62
N ALA A 228 14.16 -4.52 23.48
CA ALA A 228 15.04 -5.05 24.53
C ALA A 228 16.16 -4.05 24.89
N GLY A 229 16.78 -3.41 23.90
CA GLY A 229 17.82 -2.41 24.12
C GLY A 229 17.34 -1.11 24.78
N ARG A 230 16.02 -0.85 24.81
CA ARG A 230 15.43 0.23 25.61
C ARG A 230 15.25 -0.17 27.09
N LEU A 231 15.08 -1.47 27.35
CA LEU A 231 14.79 -2.01 28.68
C LEU A 231 16.07 -2.35 29.50
N SER A 232 17.25 -2.22 28.88
CA SER A 232 18.58 -2.41 29.48
C SER A 232 19.29 -1.09 29.73
#